data_AF-A0A4U5VPY1-F1
#
_entry.id   AF-A0A4U5VPY1-F1
#
_cell.length_a   1.000
_cell.length_b   1.000
_cell.length_c   1.000
_cell.angle_alpha   90.00
_cell.angle_beta   90.00
_cell.angle_gamma   90.00
#
_symmetry.space_group_name_H-M   'P 1'
#
loop_
_entity.id
_entity.type
_entity.pdbx_description
1 polymer ?
#
loop_
_entity_poly.entity_id
_entity_poly.type
_entity_poly.pdbx_seq_one_letter_code
_entity_poly.pdbx_strand_id
1 'polypeptide(L)'
;MEKPSSSGKAALEEKKCLVEDAEELRGAVGGEVDPQSPRKCSSSRSSRKSFRLDYRLEEEVTKSCKDKHGRWTNPWPTWRFPSYTTLLRFLLLDKNNSSVPSSKEALDSELPVIEPYFVQNPDLSDSGPGLRVTWLGHATVLVEMDGLNILTDPIFSQRASPFQFMGHKRYRGPPCTVNQLPRIDAVIISHSHYDHLDAGSVASLNARFGGELRWFVPLGLMDWLVKMGCENVMELDWWEENCVPGHDDITFVCTPAQHWSKRTALDDNKSLWGSWSILGPDHRFFFAGDTGYCSSFQEIGRRFGPFDLAAIPIGAYLPRDVMQGQHVDPEEAVQIHQDVQAKQSVAIHWGTFALAYEFYMEPPVRLREAMEQKGLKPESFFTLHHGESRLIASQEGDVFD
;
A
#
# COMPACT_ATOMS: atom_id res chain seq x y z
N MET A 1 -73.86 -3.22 -3.95
CA MET A 1 -73.67 -3.48 -2.51
C MET A 1 -72.73 -2.44 -1.92
N GLU A 2 -72.72 -2.32 -0.59
CA GLU A 2 -72.33 -1.09 0.12
C GLU A 2 -70.86 -0.62 0.09
N LYS A 3 -70.73 0.67 0.42
CA LYS A 3 -69.59 1.41 1.01
C LYS A 3 -70.00 1.78 2.46
N PRO A 4 -69.18 2.44 3.30
CA PRO A 4 -67.73 2.36 3.55
C PRO A 4 -67.40 2.40 5.07
N SER A 5 -66.11 2.49 5.47
CA SER A 5 -65.60 3.25 6.66
C SER A 5 -64.10 2.93 6.88
N SER A 6 -63.30 3.73 7.59
CA SER A 6 -63.35 5.18 7.86
C SER A 6 -61.93 5.74 8.12
N SER A 7 -61.83 7.08 8.08
CA SER A 7 -60.63 7.90 8.26
C SER A 7 -60.18 8.09 9.72
N GLY A 8 -58.90 8.40 9.94
CA GLY A 8 -58.39 9.03 11.17
C GLY A 8 -57.13 9.87 10.92
N LYS A 9 -57.09 11.11 11.43
CA LYS A 9 -55.93 12.04 11.40
C LYS A 9 -55.82 12.78 12.73
N ALA A 10 -54.64 12.78 13.35
CA ALA A 10 -54.13 13.75 14.36
C ALA A 10 -52.74 13.29 14.82
N ALA A 11 -51.89 14.06 15.50
CA ALA A 11 -51.56 15.51 15.46
C ALA A 11 -50.27 15.72 16.31
N LEU A 12 -49.68 16.92 16.31
CA LEU A 12 -48.48 17.26 17.09
C LEU A 12 -48.74 17.30 18.61
N GLU A 13 -47.71 17.03 19.41
CA GLU A 13 -47.32 17.97 20.48
C GLU A 13 -45.80 17.90 20.76
N GLU A 14 -45.17 19.06 20.97
CA GLU A 14 -43.81 19.19 21.53
C GLU A 14 -43.88 19.45 23.05
N LYS A 15 -42.82 19.10 23.81
CA LYS A 15 -42.50 19.78 25.07
C LYS A 15 -41.03 19.64 25.47
N LYS A 16 -40.60 20.52 26.39
CA LYS A 16 -39.23 21.03 26.51
C LYS A 16 -38.90 21.44 27.95
N CYS A 17 -37.74 20.99 28.48
CA CYS A 17 -36.89 21.53 29.57
C CYS A 17 -35.64 20.61 29.67
N LEU A 18 -34.39 21.03 29.92
CA LEU A 18 -33.81 21.78 31.09
C LEU A 18 -33.93 20.94 32.38
N VAL A 19 -32.90 20.75 33.22
CA VAL A 19 -31.78 21.60 33.73
C VAL A 19 -30.48 20.73 33.70
N GLU A 20 -29.22 21.19 33.57
CA GLU A 20 -28.31 21.81 34.58
C GLU A 20 -28.43 21.19 36.01
N ASP A 21 -27.40 21.08 36.86
CA ASP A 21 -26.07 21.75 36.92
C ASP A 21 -25.00 20.83 37.59
N ALA A 22 -23.78 21.33 37.85
CA ALA A 22 -22.65 20.59 38.45
C ALA A 22 -22.31 21.00 39.90
N GLU A 23 -21.57 20.16 40.65
CA GLU A 23 -20.84 20.60 41.86
C GLU A 23 -19.62 19.72 42.19
N GLU A 24 -18.46 20.34 42.43
CA GLU A 24 -17.33 19.75 43.20
C GLU A 24 -17.52 20.09 44.69
N LEU A 25 -16.95 19.31 45.63
CA LEU A 25 -16.26 19.91 46.81
C LEU A 25 -15.34 18.95 47.59
N ARG A 26 -14.47 19.59 48.39
CA ARG A 26 -13.31 19.09 49.17
C ARG A 26 -13.78 18.56 50.55
N GLY A 27 -13.01 17.83 51.38
CA GLY A 27 -11.60 17.38 51.36
C GLY A 27 -11.06 17.20 52.81
N ALA A 28 -9.72 17.19 52.97
CA ALA A 28 -8.94 17.30 54.25
C ALA A 28 -8.81 16.07 55.18
N VAL A 29 -7.80 15.91 56.08
CA VAL A 29 -6.38 16.40 56.22
C VAL A 29 -5.65 15.55 57.32
N GLY A 30 -4.33 15.34 57.20
CA GLY A 30 -3.39 15.03 58.32
C GLY A 30 -2.82 13.60 58.40
N GLY A 31 -1.56 13.36 58.80
CA GLY A 31 -0.47 14.31 59.13
C GLY A 31 0.87 13.63 59.56
N GLU A 32 1.91 14.46 59.74
CA GLU A 32 3.25 14.21 60.34
C GLU A 32 4.33 13.39 59.57
N VAL A 33 5.60 13.76 59.85
CA VAL A 33 6.89 13.58 59.12
C VAL A 33 8.02 13.88 60.15
N ASP A 34 9.25 13.35 60.22
CA ASP A 34 10.20 12.56 59.37
C ASP A 34 11.01 11.59 60.31
N PRO A 35 12.31 11.21 60.14
CA PRO A 35 13.17 11.03 58.95
C PRO A 35 13.95 9.69 58.88
N GLN A 36 14.19 9.16 57.67
CA GLN A 36 15.50 8.63 57.27
C GLN A 36 15.66 8.53 55.74
N SER A 37 16.86 8.75 55.23
CA SER A 37 17.14 9.14 53.83
C SER A 37 18.04 8.12 53.08
N PRO A 38 18.31 8.30 51.77
CA PRO A 38 17.32 8.40 50.71
C PRO A 38 17.67 7.50 49.50
N ARG A 39 16.74 6.67 49.01
CA ARG A 39 16.91 5.99 47.71
C ARG A 39 16.45 6.89 46.56
N LYS A 40 17.41 7.58 45.94
CA LYS A 40 17.20 8.34 44.69
C LYS A 40 16.79 7.39 43.56
N CYS A 41 15.50 7.32 43.24
CA CYS A 41 15.06 6.87 41.92
C CYS A 41 14.90 8.11 41.04
N SER A 42 15.94 8.45 40.27
CA SER A 42 15.88 9.55 39.31
C SER A 42 15.02 9.14 38.12
N SER A 43 13.81 9.69 38.03
CA SER A 43 12.99 9.61 36.81
C SER A 43 13.65 10.43 35.70
N SER A 44 14.56 9.78 34.98
CA SER A 44 15.09 10.31 33.73
C SER A 44 13.93 10.55 32.77
N ARG A 45 13.61 11.82 32.55
CA ARG A 45 12.77 12.26 31.43
C ARG A 45 13.53 11.95 30.14
N SER A 46 13.44 10.71 29.66
CA SER A 46 13.77 10.38 28.28
C SER A 46 12.92 11.30 27.40
N SER A 47 13.56 12.17 26.63
CA SER A 47 12.85 13.10 25.77
C SER A 47 12.20 12.29 24.66
N ARG A 48 10.85 12.22 24.68
CA ARG A 48 10.06 11.64 23.60
C ARG A 48 10.44 12.29 22.28
N LYS A 49 11.27 11.62 21.48
CA LYS A 49 11.43 11.88 20.05
C LYS A 49 10.24 11.27 19.31
N SER A 50 9.03 11.72 19.61
CA SER A 50 7.92 11.50 18.67
C SER A 50 8.30 12.22 17.38
N PHE A 51 8.26 11.53 16.25
CA PHE A 51 8.57 12.10 14.94
C PHE A 51 7.46 13.08 14.54
N ARG A 52 7.50 14.29 15.11
CA ARG A 52 6.68 15.40 14.66
C ARG A 52 7.21 15.86 13.32
N LEU A 53 6.44 15.62 12.26
CA LEU A 53 6.61 16.32 11.00
C LEU A 53 6.75 17.84 11.26
N ASP A 54 7.61 18.51 10.49
CA ASP A 54 7.53 19.96 10.44
C ASP A 54 6.33 20.35 9.56
N TYR A 55 5.18 20.56 10.22
CA TYR A 55 3.90 20.95 9.61
C TYR A 55 3.99 22.21 8.73
N ARG A 56 5.11 22.95 8.77
CA ARG A 56 5.41 24.02 7.80
C ARG A 56 5.46 23.56 6.34
N LEU A 57 5.61 22.26 6.07
CA LEU A 57 5.58 21.69 4.72
C LEU A 57 4.15 21.40 4.18
N GLU A 58 3.08 21.62 4.96
CA GLU A 58 1.70 21.34 4.52
C GLU A 58 1.16 22.25 3.40
N GLU A 59 1.83 23.38 3.13
CA GLU A 59 1.49 24.31 2.05
C GLU A 59 2.19 23.97 0.72
N GLU A 60 3.20 23.08 0.71
CA GLU A 60 3.98 22.74 -0.49
C GLU A 60 3.55 21.45 -1.23
N VAL A 61 2.59 20.70 -0.70
CA VAL A 61 2.21 19.39 -1.26
C VAL A 61 0.96 19.38 -2.14
N THR A 62 1.00 18.58 -3.19
CA THR A 62 -0.11 18.29 -4.10
C THR A 62 -1.21 17.53 -3.37
N LYS A 63 -2.34 18.20 -3.12
CA LYS A 63 -3.50 17.62 -2.42
C LYS A 63 -4.39 16.85 -3.41
N SER A 64 -5.11 15.86 -2.90
CA SER A 64 -6.10 15.11 -3.68
C SER A 64 -7.25 16.04 -4.12
N CYS A 65 -7.92 15.69 -5.22
CA CYS A 65 -9.02 16.50 -5.74
C CYS A 65 -10.10 15.68 -6.43
N LYS A 66 -11.32 16.24 -6.47
CA LYS A 66 -12.51 15.62 -7.06
C LYS A 66 -13.11 16.50 -8.15
N ASP A 67 -13.70 15.85 -9.14
CA ASP A 67 -14.51 16.49 -10.16
C ASP A 67 -15.90 16.93 -9.63
N LYS A 68 -16.66 17.61 -10.49
CA LYS A 68 -18.04 18.06 -10.22
C LYS A 68 -19.06 16.92 -9.99
N HIS A 69 -18.66 15.67 -10.17
CA HIS A 69 -19.45 14.45 -9.93
C HIS A 69 -18.96 13.68 -8.70
N GLY A 70 -18.01 14.23 -7.94
CA GLY A 70 -17.44 13.62 -6.74
C GLY A 70 -16.45 12.50 -7.00
N ARG A 71 -16.00 12.31 -8.26
CA ARG A 71 -15.00 11.32 -8.62
C ARG A 71 -13.60 11.90 -8.45
N TRP A 72 -12.67 11.12 -7.91
CA TRP A 72 -11.28 11.53 -7.75
C TRP A 72 -10.60 11.77 -9.11
N THR A 73 -9.66 12.71 -9.15
CA THR A 73 -8.95 13.13 -10.37
C THR A 73 -7.46 13.34 -10.11
N ASN A 74 -6.62 12.98 -11.08
CA ASN A 74 -5.19 13.29 -11.04
C ASN A 74 -4.96 14.79 -11.34
N PRO A 75 -4.19 15.53 -10.52
CA PRO A 75 -3.91 16.94 -10.73
C PRO A 75 -2.76 17.23 -11.72
N TRP A 76 -1.89 16.25 -12.01
CA TRP A 76 -0.66 16.48 -12.78
C TRP A 76 -0.89 16.50 -14.31
N PRO A 77 -0.17 17.35 -15.07
CA PRO A 77 -0.29 17.45 -16.54
C PRO A 77 0.26 16.24 -17.30
N THR A 78 0.97 15.35 -16.61
CA THR A 78 1.39 14.01 -17.07
C THR A 78 0.23 13.03 -17.19
N TRP A 79 -0.87 13.23 -16.43
CA TRP A 79 -2.05 12.37 -16.53
C TRP A 79 -2.75 12.52 -17.88
N ARG A 80 -2.86 11.41 -18.60
CA ARG A 80 -3.62 11.31 -19.86
C ARG A 80 -4.34 9.97 -19.90
N PHE A 81 -5.64 9.99 -19.64
CA PHE A 81 -6.45 8.80 -19.83
C PHE A 81 -6.58 8.48 -21.33
N PRO A 82 -6.43 7.22 -21.77
CA PRO A 82 -6.49 6.87 -23.19
C PRO A 82 -7.85 7.17 -23.82
N SER A 83 -7.85 7.67 -25.06
CA SER A 83 -9.09 7.95 -25.78
C SER A 83 -9.83 6.65 -26.15
N TYR A 84 -11.15 6.71 -26.36
CA TYR A 84 -11.92 5.53 -26.78
C TYR A 84 -11.42 4.89 -28.07
N THR A 85 -10.85 5.65 -29.01
CA THR A 85 -10.23 5.09 -30.23
C THR A 85 -8.90 4.42 -29.92
N THR A 86 -8.10 4.96 -29.00
CA THR A 86 -6.86 4.33 -28.50
C THR A 86 -7.17 3.02 -27.77
N LEU A 87 -8.18 3.00 -26.89
CA LEU A 87 -8.63 1.78 -26.19
C LEU A 87 -9.19 0.73 -27.15
N LEU A 88 -9.96 1.14 -28.17
CA LEU A 88 -10.48 0.23 -29.18
C LEU A 88 -9.37 -0.37 -30.07
N ARG A 89 -8.34 0.43 -30.39
CA ARG A 89 -7.13 -0.05 -31.08
C ARG A 89 -6.38 -1.05 -30.21
N PHE A 90 -6.15 -0.73 -28.94
CA PHE A 90 -5.49 -1.62 -27.98
C PHE A 90 -6.19 -2.99 -27.87
N LEU A 91 -7.51 -3.00 -27.70
CA LEU A 91 -8.28 -4.23 -27.49
C LEU A 91 -8.48 -5.10 -28.74
N LEU A 92 -8.32 -4.55 -29.96
CA LEU A 92 -8.68 -5.25 -31.21
C LEU A 92 -7.56 -5.33 -32.27
N LEU A 93 -6.54 -4.47 -32.21
CA LEU A 93 -5.56 -4.28 -33.28
C LEU A 93 -4.10 -4.33 -32.80
N ASP A 94 -3.82 -3.87 -31.58
CA ASP A 94 -2.45 -3.89 -31.06
C ASP A 94 -2.01 -5.34 -30.79
N LYS A 95 -0.81 -5.69 -31.26
CA LYS A 95 -0.30 -7.05 -31.13
C LYS A 95 0.21 -7.27 -29.70
N ASN A 96 -0.42 -8.19 -28.98
CA ASN A 96 0.11 -8.71 -27.73
C ASN A 96 1.45 -9.45 -27.99
N ASN A 97 2.55 -8.95 -27.42
CA ASN A 97 3.89 -9.55 -27.55
C ASN A 97 4.38 -10.22 -26.25
N SER A 98 3.53 -10.34 -25.23
CA SER A 98 3.90 -10.88 -23.91
C SER A 98 4.58 -12.25 -23.96
N SER A 99 4.18 -13.09 -24.93
CA SER A 99 4.83 -14.35 -25.32
C SER A 99 5.15 -15.28 -24.14
N VAL A 100 4.31 -15.24 -23.09
CA VAL A 100 4.42 -16.07 -21.88
C VAL A 100 4.41 -17.56 -22.28
N PRO A 101 5.44 -18.34 -21.93
CA PRO A 101 5.48 -19.77 -22.24
C PRO A 101 4.31 -20.55 -21.62
N SER A 102 3.68 -21.43 -22.42
CA SER A 102 2.64 -22.35 -21.92
C SER A 102 3.19 -23.56 -21.16
N SER A 103 4.49 -23.86 -21.32
CA SER A 103 5.17 -24.96 -20.62
C SER A 103 5.62 -24.53 -19.22
N LYS A 104 5.36 -25.39 -18.23
CA LYS A 104 5.78 -25.14 -16.85
C LYS A 104 7.31 -25.09 -16.76
N GLU A 105 7.99 -25.92 -17.54
CA GLU A 105 9.43 -26.13 -17.51
C GLU A 105 10.20 -24.88 -17.95
N ALA A 106 9.68 -24.15 -18.94
CA ALA A 106 10.24 -22.87 -19.36
C ALA A 106 9.98 -21.77 -18.32
N LEU A 107 8.74 -21.68 -17.81
CA LEU A 107 8.40 -20.73 -16.76
C LEU A 107 9.14 -20.99 -15.44
N ASP A 108 9.44 -22.23 -15.09
CA ASP A 108 10.21 -22.59 -13.88
C ASP A 108 11.72 -22.31 -14.05
N SER A 109 12.22 -22.31 -15.30
CA SER A 109 13.62 -21.99 -15.62
C SER A 109 13.90 -20.49 -15.62
N GLU A 110 12.96 -19.67 -16.12
CA GLU A 110 13.12 -18.21 -16.22
C GLU A 110 12.56 -17.47 -15.00
N LEU A 111 11.46 -17.98 -14.41
CA LEU A 111 10.77 -17.41 -13.25
C LEU A 111 10.46 -18.51 -12.20
N PRO A 112 11.50 -19.06 -11.54
CA PRO A 112 11.30 -20.03 -10.48
C PRO A 112 10.44 -19.44 -9.35
N VAL A 113 9.52 -20.25 -8.85
CA VAL A 113 8.77 -19.99 -7.62
C VAL A 113 9.41 -20.82 -6.52
N ILE A 114 10.08 -20.16 -5.59
CA ILE A 114 10.78 -20.79 -4.47
C ILE A 114 9.95 -20.66 -3.19
N GLU A 115 10.17 -21.57 -2.25
CA GLU A 115 9.45 -21.58 -0.98
C GLU A 115 10.05 -20.52 -0.03
N PRO A 116 9.26 -19.58 0.55
CA PRO A 116 9.80 -18.49 1.37
C PRO A 116 10.47 -18.99 2.66
N TYR A 117 11.45 -18.23 3.17
CA TYR A 117 12.26 -18.65 4.32
C TYR A 117 11.42 -18.98 5.57
N PHE A 118 10.32 -18.26 5.80
CA PHE A 118 9.41 -18.44 6.94
C PHE A 118 8.55 -19.71 6.82
N VAL A 119 8.42 -20.31 5.63
CA VAL A 119 7.78 -21.61 5.43
C VAL A 119 8.75 -22.73 5.72
N GLN A 120 10.00 -22.57 5.27
CA GLN A 120 11.09 -23.53 5.51
C GLN A 120 11.51 -23.56 7.00
N ASN A 121 11.51 -22.40 7.67
CA ASN A 121 11.94 -22.22 9.06
C ASN A 121 10.96 -21.31 9.82
N PRO A 122 9.79 -21.81 10.26
CA PRO A 122 8.80 -21.01 10.98
C PRO A 122 9.33 -20.38 12.28
N ASP A 123 10.26 -21.06 12.96
CA ASP A 123 10.90 -20.58 14.21
C ASP A 123 11.81 -19.35 14.00
N LEU A 124 12.05 -18.92 12.74
CA LEU A 124 12.77 -17.70 12.38
C LEU A 124 11.84 -16.58 11.87
N SER A 125 10.52 -16.75 12.04
CA SER A 125 9.51 -15.80 11.52
C SER A 125 9.09 -14.70 12.50
N ASP A 126 9.61 -14.72 13.73
CA ASP A 126 9.61 -13.56 14.63
C ASP A 126 10.47 -12.45 14.01
N SER A 127 9.93 -11.23 13.98
CA SER A 127 10.52 -10.07 13.30
C SER A 127 11.85 -9.63 13.95
N GLY A 128 12.95 -10.18 13.45
CA GLY A 128 14.30 -9.85 13.91
C GLY A 128 14.73 -8.42 13.57
N PRO A 129 15.80 -7.90 14.21
CA PRO A 129 16.29 -6.55 13.98
C PRO A 129 16.78 -6.37 12.54
N GLY A 130 16.30 -5.32 11.88
CA GLY A 130 16.63 -4.98 10.49
C GLY A 130 15.38 -4.73 9.63
N LEU A 131 15.62 -4.57 8.34
CA LEU A 131 14.60 -4.44 7.30
C LEU A 131 14.72 -5.62 6.34
N ARG A 132 13.67 -6.44 6.19
CA ARG A 132 13.62 -7.54 5.21
C ARG A 132 12.46 -7.33 4.25
N VAL A 133 12.63 -7.77 3.00
CA VAL A 133 11.54 -7.86 2.03
C VAL A 133 11.48 -9.26 1.41
N THR A 134 10.27 -9.78 1.22
CA THR A 134 9.99 -11.03 0.50
C THR A 134 8.99 -10.75 -0.61
N TRP A 135 9.31 -11.07 -1.86
CA TRP A 135 8.37 -10.85 -2.98
C TRP A 135 7.44 -12.05 -3.16
N LEU A 136 6.14 -11.85 -2.98
CA LEU A 136 5.12 -12.90 -3.12
C LEU A 136 4.48 -12.92 -4.52
N GLY A 137 5.01 -12.11 -5.44
CA GLY A 137 4.53 -11.93 -6.80
C GLY A 137 3.63 -10.71 -6.96
N HIS A 138 3.56 -10.20 -8.18
CA HIS A 138 2.83 -8.99 -8.56
C HIS A 138 3.24 -7.78 -7.69
N ALA A 139 2.28 -6.99 -7.20
CA ALA A 139 2.49 -5.93 -6.22
C ALA A 139 2.54 -6.41 -4.76
N THR A 140 2.41 -7.73 -4.50
CA THR A 140 2.47 -8.28 -3.14
C THR A 140 3.91 -8.48 -2.67
N VAL A 141 4.37 -7.66 -1.74
CA VAL A 141 5.55 -7.90 -0.91
C VAL A 141 5.16 -8.03 0.56
N LEU A 142 5.85 -8.93 1.27
CA LEU A 142 5.92 -8.91 2.72
C LEU A 142 7.16 -8.10 3.11
N VAL A 143 7.02 -7.13 4.00
CA VAL A 143 8.09 -6.33 4.58
C VAL A 143 8.11 -6.55 6.08
N GLU A 144 9.27 -6.90 6.61
CA GLU A 144 9.56 -6.99 8.05
C GLU A 144 10.38 -5.74 8.40
N MET A 145 9.86 -4.83 9.22
CA MET A 145 10.58 -3.60 9.62
C MET A 145 10.18 -3.15 11.02
N ASP A 146 11.15 -2.71 11.82
CA ASP A 146 10.95 -2.11 13.16
C ASP A 146 10.09 -2.95 14.12
N GLY A 147 9.99 -4.28 13.91
CA GLY A 147 9.16 -5.19 14.68
C GLY A 147 7.71 -5.38 14.19
N LEU A 148 7.34 -4.85 13.02
CA LEU A 148 6.07 -5.09 12.32
C LEU A 148 6.26 -5.93 11.05
N ASN A 149 5.27 -6.79 10.77
CA ASN A 149 5.14 -7.50 9.50
C ASN A 149 4.01 -6.88 8.66
N ILE A 150 4.40 -6.25 7.55
CA ILE A 150 3.55 -5.43 6.68
C ILE A 150 3.37 -6.14 5.33
N LEU A 151 2.14 -6.27 4.85
CA LEU A 151 1.82 -6.95 3.59
C LEU A 151 1.16 -5.97 2.61
N THR A 152 1.75 -5.79 1.43
CA THR A 152 1.23 -4.88 0.40
C THR A 152 0.29 -5.61 -0.55
N ASP A 153 -0.76 -4.93 -1.03
CA ASP A 153 -1.64 -5.35 -2.16
C ASP A 153 -1.78 -6.88 -2.34
N PRO A 154 -2.38 -7.59 -1.36
CA PRO A 154 -2.29 -9.05 -1.29
C PRO A 154 -3.18 -9.75 -2.32
N ILE A 155 -2.56 -10.43 -3.29
CA ILE A 155 -3.25 -11.36 -4.19
C ILE A 155 -2.65 -12.78 -4.12
N PHE A 156 -3.38 -13.68 -3.46
CA PHE A 156 -3.13 -15.13 -3.41
C PHE A 156 -4.05 -15.90 -4.37
N SER A 157 -5.14 -15.28 -4.87
CA SER A 157 -6.02 -15.89 -5.88
C SER A 157 -5.30 -16.20 -7.21
N GLN A 158 -5.90 -17.10 -7.98
CA GLN A 158 -5.41 -17.51 -9.30
C GLN A 158 -5.76 -16.52 -10.42
N ARG A 159 -6.84 -15.74 -10.26
CA ARG A 159 -7.20 -14.65 -11.17
C ARG A 159 -7.41 -13.33 -10.45
N ALA A 160 -6.90 -12.28 -11.07
CA ALA A 160 -7.29 -10.89 -10.84
C ALA A 160 -8.60 -10.64 -11.61
N SER A 161 -9.74 -10.84 -10.93
CA SER A 161 -11.07 -10.81 -11.54
C SER A 161 -12.18 -10.83 -10.48
N PRO A 162 -13.37 -10.24 -10.75
CA PRO A 162 -14.58 -10.51 -9.96
C PRO A 162 -15.02 -11.99 -10.02
N PHE A 163 -14.51 -12.78 -10.98
CA PHE A 163 -14.92 -14.16 -11.22
C PHE A 163 -13.71 -15.06 -11.50
N GLN A 164 -13.46 -16.09 -10.68
CA GLN A 164 -12.30 -16.98 -10.86
C GLN A 164 -12.33 -17.85 -12.14
N PHE A 165 -13.42 -17.82 -12.92
CA PHE A 165 -13.50 -18.47 -14.24
C PHE A 165 -13.06 -17.59 -15.43
N MET A 166 -12.99 -16.26 -15.30
CA MET A 166 -12.62 -15.32 -16.38
C MET A 166 -11.71 -14.18 -15.89
N GLY A 167 -11.19 -13.34 -16.78
CA GLY A 167 -10.20 -12.30 -16.42
C GLY A 167 -8.77 -12.84 -16.29
N HIS A 168 -7.83 -11.98 -15.90
CA HIS A 168 -6.39 -12.26 -15.99
C HIS A 168 -5.99 -13.35 -14.99
N LYS A 169 -5.46 -14.47 -15.49
CA LYS A 169 -4.88 -15.55 -14.67
C LYS A 169 -3.38 -15.29 -14.51
N ARG A 170 -2.84 -15.49 -13.30
CA ARG A 170 -1.39 -15.50 -13.09
C ARG A 170 -0.73 -16.69 -13.78
N TYR A 171 0.45 -16.46 -14.37
CA TYR A 171 1.28 -17.53 -14.93
C TYR A 171 2.30 -18.06 -13.92
N ARG A 172 2.73 -17.24 -12.93
CA ARG A 172 3.38 -17.72 -11.70
C ARG A 172 2.39 -17.69 -10.52
N GLY A 173 2.21 -18.83 -9.86
CA GLY A 173 1.41 -18.92 -8.62
C GLY A 173 2.05 -18.17 -7.44
N PRO A 174 1.32 -17.92 -6.35
CA PRO A 174 1.93 -17.39 -5.13
C PRO A 174 2.89 -18.43 -4.52
N PRO A 175 4.01 -18.01 -3.90
CA PRO A 175 5.02 -18.92 -3.35
C PRO A 175 4.60 -19.56 -2.01
N CYS A 176 3.56 -19.04 -1.37
CA CYS A 176 2.97 -19.59 -0.15
C CYS A 176 1.45 -19.35 -0.12
N THR A 177 0.75 -20.03 0.78
CA THR A 177 -0.67 -19.76 1.09
C THR A 177 -0.81 -18.76 2.24
N VAL A 178 -1.98 -18.14 2.37
CA VAL A 178 -2.31 -17.23 3.50
C VAL A 178 -2.14 -17.88 4.87
N ASN A 179 -2.25 -19.22 4.96
CA ASN A 179 -2.02 -19.97 6.20
C ASN A 179 -0.53 -20.18 6.55
N GLN A 180 0.38 -19.99 5.58
CA GLN A 180 1.82 -20.17 5.74
C GLN A 180 2.59 -18.86 5.97
N LEU A 181 1.94 -17.70 5.85
CA LEU A 181 2.52 -16.41 6.23
C LEU A 181 2.91 -16.39 7.72
N PRO A 182 3.85 -15.52 8.15
CA PRO A 182 4.00 -15.17 9.56
C PRO A 182 2.75 -14.48 10.12
N ARG A 183 2.80 -14.00 11.37
CA ARG A 183 1.87 -12.96 11.83
C ARG A 183 1.97 -11.75 10.90
N ILE A 184 0.85 -11.14 10.55
CA ILE A 184 0.77 -9.91 9.75
C ILE A 184 0.04 -8.87 10.60
N ASP A 185 0.70 -7.74 10.86
CA ASP A 185 0.18 -6.66 11.71
C ASP A 185 -0.59 -5.61 10.89
N ALA A 186 -0.10 -5.37 9.66
CA ALA A 186 -0.63 -4.38 8.74
C ALA A 186 -0.78 -4.95 7.33
N VAL A 187 -1.91 -4.68 6.68
CA VAL A 187 -2.03 -4.71 5.22
C VAL A 187 -2.19 -3.29 4.71
N ILE A 188 -1.42 -2.92 3.68
CA ILE A 188 -1.59 -1.65 2.96
C ILE A 188 -2.12 -1.92 1.54
N ILE A 189 -3.15 -1.18 1.15
CA ILE A 189 -3.76 -1.27 -0.19
C ILE A 189 -3.45 0.00 -0.97
N SER A 190 -2.89 -0.08 -2.18
CA SER A 190 -2.62 1.10 -3.00
C SER A 190 -3.89 1.64 -3.67
N HIS A 191 -4.75 0.78 -4.22
CA HIS A 191 -5.93 1.17 -4.97
C HIS A 191 -6.91 0.00 -5.20
N SER A 192 -7.97 0.22 -5.97
CA SER A 192 -9.11 -0.70 -6.01
C SER A 192 -9.07 -1.82 -7.07
N HIS A 193 -8.05 -1.97 -7.91
CA HIS A 193 -8.09 -2.98 -8.99
C HIS A 193 -8.00 -4.42 -8.46
N TYR A 194 -8.37 -5.40 -9.29
CA TYR A 194 -8.62 -6.79 -8.86
C TYR A 194 -7.35 -7.61 -8.58
N ASP A 195 -6.22 -7.12 -9.04
CA ASP A 195 -4.87 -7.63 -8.86
C ASP A 195 -4.16 -7.04 -7.63
N HIS A 196 -4.73 -5.99 -7.02
CA HIS A 196 -4.21 -5.33 -5.83
C HIS A 196 -5.13 -5.53 -4.61
N LEU A 197 -6.45 -5.48 -4.84
CA LEU A 197 -7.48 -5.73 -3.84
C LEU A 197 -8.29 -6.99 -4.21
N ASP A 198 -7.72 -8.17 -3.94
CA ASP A 198 -8.38 -9.47 -4.16
C ASP A 198 -9.32 -9.84 -3.00
N ALA A 199 -10.59 -10.08 -3.31
CA ALA A 199 -11.60 -10.48 -2.32
C ALA A 199 -11.33 -11.86 -1.68
N GLY A 200 -10.69 -12.78 -2.40
CA GLY A 200 -10.31 -14.08 -1.84
C GLY A 200 -9.20 -13.96 -0.79
N SER A 201 -8.23 -13.08 -1.05
CA SER A 201 -7.14 -12.78 -0.13
C SER A 201 -7.61 -12.00 1.09
N VAL A 202 -8.46 -10.97 0.90
CA VAL A 202 -9.08 -10.21 2.01
C VAL A 202 -9.86 -11.14 2.94
N ALA A 203 -10.74 -11.98 2.40
CA ALA A 203 -11.50 -12.94 3.20
C ALA A 203 -10.59 -13.93 3.95
N SER A 204 -9.52 -14.42 3.32
CA SER A 204 -8.59 -15.38 3.93
C SER A 204 -7.73 -14.76 5.04
N LEU A 205 -7.24 -13.54 4.83
CA LEU A 205 -6.44 -12.80 5.80
C LEU A 205 -7.28 -12.41 7.02
N ASN A 206 -8.49 -11.87 6.79
CA ASN A 206 -9.43 -11.52 7.85
C ASN A 206 -9.87 -12.76 8.66
N ALA A 207 -10.11 -13.90 8.00
CA ALA A 207 -10.44 -15.16 8.69
C ALA A 207 -9.27 -15.76 9.49
N ARG A 208 -8.01 -15.39 9.20
CA ARG A 208 -6.83 -15.87 9.94
C ARG A 208 -6.43 -14.95 11.10
N PHE A 209 -6.47 -13.63 10.89
CA PHE A 209 -5.92 -12.64 11.84
C PHE A 209 -6.98 -11.76 12.53
N GLY A 210 -8.21 -11.72 12.02
CA GLY A 210 -9.31 -10.95 12.61
C GLY A 210 -8.98 -9.48 12.86
N GLY A 211 -9.45 -8.95 13.99
CA GLY A 211 -9.23 -7.55 14.38
C GLY A 211 -7.80 -7.19 14.79
N GLU A 212 -6.88 -8.15 14.97
CA GLU A 212 -5.46 -7.84 15.22
C GLU A 212 -4.80 -7.23 13.98
N LEU A 213 -5.20 -7.67 12.78
CA LEU A 213 -4.70 -7.15 11.52
C LEU A 213 -5.34 -5.79 11.21
N ARG A 214 -4.53 -4.73 11.14
CA ARG A 214 -4.97 -3.42 10.64
C ARG A 214 -4.89 -3.34 9.11
N TRP A 215 -5.96 -2.86 8.49
CA TRP A 215 -6.03 -2.56 7.07
C TRP A 215 -5.89 -1.06 6.84
N PHE A 216 -4.90 -0.63 6.07
CA PHE A 216 -4.72 0.76 5.65
C PHE A 216 -5.15 0.91 4.18
N VAL A 217 -6.10 1.82 3.90
CA VAL A 217 -6.70 1.99 2.57
C VAL A 217 -6.88 3.48 2.19
N PRO A 218 -6.86 3.87 0.90
CA PRO A 218 -7.22 5.22 0.48
C PRO A 218 -8.72 5.48 0.58
N LEU A 219 -9.12 6.75 0.74
CA LEU A 219 -10.52 7.21 0.85
C LEU A 219 -11.49 6.52 -0.13
N GLY A 220 -12.59 5.98 0.40
CA GLY A 220 -13.66 5.31 -0.35
C GLY A 220 -13.57 3.77 -0.46
N LEU A 221 -12.71 3.10 0.33
CA LEU A 221 -12.58 1.63 0.37
C LEU A 221 -13.00 0.98 1.69
N MET A 222 -13.09 1.73 2.80
CA MET A 222 -13.50 1.23 4.12
C MET A 222 -14.86 0.55 4.07
N ASP A 223 -15.85 1.16 3.42
CA ASP A 223 -17.19 0.57 3.22
C ASP A 223 -17.13 -0.81 2.54
N TRP A 224 -16.17 -1.03 1.64
CA TRP A 224 -15.98 -2.32 0.98
C TRP A 224 -15.24 -3.33 1.87
N LEU A 225 -14.17 -2.92 2.57
CA LEU A 225 -13.45 -3.76 3.56
C LEU A 225 -14.39 -4.20 4.71
N VAL A 226 -15.18 -3.28 5.27
CA VAL A 226 -16.14 -3.56 6.36
C VAL A 226 -17.25 -4.51 5.88
N LYS A 227 -17.70 -4.40 4.62
CA LYS A 227 -18.64 -5.37 4.01
C LYS A 227 -18.04 -6.74 3.75
N MET A 228 -16.71 -6.85 3.67
CA MET A 228 -15.98 -8.12 3.68
C MET A 228 -15.72 -8.66 5.11
N GLY A 229 -16.19 -7.94 6.14
CA GLY A 229 -16.08 -8.32 7.56
C GLY A 229 -14.80 -7.87 8.26
N CYS A 230 -14.03 -6.95 7.67
CA CYS A 230 -12.83 -6.42 8.30
C CYS A 230 -13.18 -5.35 9.34
N GLU A 231 -12.79 -5.56 10.60
CA GLU A 231 -13.18 -4.70 11.73
C GLU A 231 -12.17 -3.56 11.99
N ASN A 232 -10.87 -3.83 11.84
CA ASN A 232 -9.79 -2.87 12.10
C ASN A 232 -9.30 -2.23 10.79
N VAL A 233 -10.11 -1.31 10.24
CA VAL A 233 -9.82 -0.60 9.00
C VAL A 233 -9.51 0.87 9.30
N MET A 234 -8.45 1.38 8.67
CA MET A 234 -8.05 2.78 8.67
C MET A 234 -8.09 3.29 7.23
N GLU A 235 -8.80 4.40 7.01
CA GLU A 235 -8.97 5.01 5.70
C GLU A 235 -8.42 6.43 5.72
N LEU A 236 -7.59 6.77 4.73
CA LEU A 236 -6.78 7.99 4.71
C LEU A 236 -6.83 8.70 3.35
N ASP A 237 -6.80 10.02 3.36
CA ASP A 237 -6.49 10.86 2.19
C ASP A 237 -4.98 10.97 1.97
N TRP A 238 -4.56 11.55 0.85
CA TRP A 238 -3.15 11.86 0.63
C TRP A 238 -2.61 12.81 1.70
N TRP A 239 -1.45 12.45 2.24
CA TRP A 239 -0.73 13.09 3.33
C TRP A 239 -1.39 12.98 4.71
N GLU A 240 -2.49 12.22 4.85
CA GLU A 240 -2.98 11.79 6.16
C GLU A 240 -2.20 10.55 6.66
N GLU A 241 -2.08 10.45 7.99
CA GLU A 241 -1.20 9.49 8.67
C GLU A 241 -1.91 8.75 9.82
N ASN A 242 -1.47 7.52 10.08
CA ASN A 242 -1.88 6.74 11.26
C ASN A 242 -0.80 5.72 11.65
N CYS A 243 -1.03 4.91 12.67
CA CYS A 243 -0.12 3.86 13.15
C CYS A 243 -0.85 2.52 13.32
N VAL A 244 -0.12 1.45 13.66
CA VAL A 244 -0.73 0.23 14.23
C VAL A 244 -0.87 0.44 15.74
N PRO A 245 -2.05 0.20 16.36
CA PRO A 245 -2.24 0.50 17.79
C PRO A 245 -1.26 -0.27 18.68
N GLY A 246 -0.47 0.44 19.49
CA GLY A 246 0.59 -0.15 20.32
C GLY A 246 1.98 -0.13 19.67
N HIS A 247 2.06 0.25 18.39
CA HIS A 247 3.27 0.56 17.63
C HIS A 247 3.18 2.02 17.14
N ASP A 248 2.89 2.92 18.09
CA ASP A 248 2.60 4.34 17.87
C ASP A 248 3.81 5.15 17.35
N ASP A 249 4.98 4.51 17.27
CA ASP A 249 6.26 4.99 16.75
C ASP A 249 6.52 4.64 15.28
N ILE A 250 5.65 3.83 14.65
CA ILE A 250 5.72 3.50 13.22
C ILE A 250 4.54 4.12 12.48
N THR A 251 4.82 5.19 11.73
CA THR A 251 3.80 5.99 11.03
C THR A 251 3.59 5.50 9.60
N PHE A 252 2.33 5.19 9.26
CA PHE A 252 1.84 4.86 7.92
C PHE A 252 1.17 6.10 7.32
N VAL A 253 1.76 6.66 6.27
CA VAL A 253 1.21 7.81 5.53
C VAL A 253 0.72 7.35 4.16
N CYS A 254 -0.53 7.67 3.81
CA CYS A 254 -1.00 7.51 2.43
C CYS A 254 -0.42 8.66 1.59
N THR A 255 0.28 8.37 0.50
CA THR A 255 0.95 9.38 -0.33
C THR A 255 0.45 9.34 -1.77
N PRO A 256 0.59 10.43 -2.56
CA PRO A 256 0.01 10.46 -3.89
C PRO A 256 0.62 9.45 -4.87
N ALA A 257 -0.17 9.04 -5.84
CA ALA A 257 0.24 8.28 -7.01
C ALA A 257 -0.59 8.75 -8.22
N GLN A 258 -0.08 8.58 -9.44
CA GLN A 258 -0.79 8.93 -10.67
C GLN A 258 -1.41 7.69 -11.30
N HIS A 259 -2.60 7.31 -10.81
CA HIS A 259 -3.33 6.13 -11.26
C HIS A 259 -4.84 6.39 -11.25
N TRP A 260 -5.66 5.36 -11.05
CA TRP A 260 -7.12 5.43 -11.03
C TRP A 260 -7.67 4.26 -10.20
N SER A 261 -8.99 4.19 -10.03
CA SER A 261 -9.64 3.10 -9.27
C SER A 261 -10.94 2.66 -9.96
N LYS A 262 -11.12 1.37 -10.19
CA LYS A 262 -12.39 0.77 -10.65
C LYS A 262 -12.58 -0.67 -10.16
N ARG A 263 -13.82 -1.10 -9.98
CA ARG A 263 -14.20 -2.52 -9.75
C ARG A 263 -15.43 -2.91 -10.58
N THR A 264 -16.45 -2.06 -10.64
CA THR A 264 -17.68 -2.29 -11.41
C THR A 264 -17.82 -1.32 -12.58
N ALA A 265 -18.85 -1.49 -13.41
CA ALA A 265 -19.07 -0.64 -14.59
C ALA A 265 -19.43 0.84 -14.28
N LEU A 266 -19.59 1.22 -13.01
CA LEU A 266 -20.15 2.52 -12.59
C LEU A 266 -19.37 3.22 -11.45
N ASP A 267 -18.26 2.64 -10.97
CA ASP A 267 -17.50 3.12 -9.81
C ASP A 267 -16.13 3.74 -10.10
N ASP A 268 -15.83 4.01 -11.38
CA ASP A 268 -14.68 4.79 -11.86
C ASP A 268 -14.33 5.96 -10.93
N ASN A 269 -13.21 5.88 -10.23
CA ASN A 269 -12.68 6.87 -9.29
C ASN A 269 -13.66 7.28 -8.16
N LYS A 270 -14.48 6.35 -7.65
CA LYS A 270 -15.21 6.56 -6.37
C LYS A 270 -14.28 6.42 -5.16
N SER A 271 -13.37 5.46 -5.19
CA SER A 271 -12.24 5.38 -4.27
C SER A 271 -11.03 6.10 -4.82
N LEU A 272 -10.17 6.56 -3.91
CA LEU A 272 -8.85 7.12 -4.20
C LEU A 272 -7.88 5.99 -4.59
N TRP A 273 -6.65 6.37 -4.91
CA TRP A 273 -5.50 5.51 -5.15
C TRP A 273 -4.28 6.22 -4.57
N GLY A 274 -3.25 5.50 -4.15
CA GLY A 274 -2.07 6.10 -3.53
C GLY A 274 -0.88 5.17 -3.44
N SER A 275 0.28 5.78 -3.26
CA SER A 275 1.46 5.15 -2.71
C SER A 275 1.37 5.16 -1.17
N TRP A 276 2.32 4.53 -0.50
CA TRP A 276 2.43 4.52 0.96
C TRP A 276 3.86 4.78 1.41
N SER A 277 4.00 5.62 2.43
CA SER A 277 5.28 5.88 3.12
C SER A 277 5.18 5.37 4.56
N ILE A 278 6.01 4.41 4.94
CA ILE A 278 6.05 3.82 6.27
C ILE A 278 7.35 4.28 6.94
N LEU A 279 7.20 4.90 8.11
CA LEU A 279 8.25 5.65 8.79
C LEU A 279 8.41 5.08 10.21
N GLY A 280 9.38 4.18 10.39
CA GLY A 280 9.75 3.62 11.69
C GLY A 280 10.87 4.41 12.39
N PRO A 281 11.25 3.99 13.60
CA PRO A 281 12.37 4.57 14.35
C PRO A 281 13.74 4.33 13.69
N ASP A 282 13.99 3.13 13.15
CA ASP A 282 15.29 2.74 12.57
C ASP A 282 15.22 2.60 11.03
N HIS A 283 14.05 2.30 10.44
CA HIS A 283 13.88 2.10 9.00
C HIS A 283 12.73 2.89 8.35
N ARG A 284 12.85 3.15 7.04
CA ARG A 284 11.79 3.72 6.21
C ARG A 284 11.55 2.91 4.93
N PHE A 285 10.29 2.59 4.68
CA PHE A 285 9.84 1.86 3.49
C PHE A 285 8.85 2.68 2.65
N PHE A 286 9.03 2.69 1.33
CA PHE A 286 8.08 3.27 0.38
C PHE A 286 7.46 2.18 -0.50
N PHE A 287 6.14 2.23 -0.68
CA PHE A 287 5.42 1.37 -1.62
C PHE A 287 4.73 2.24 -2.66
N ALA A 288 5.18 2.19 -3.90
CA ALA A 288 4.67 3.08 -4.95
C ALA A 288 3.21 2.80 -5.34
N GLY A 289 2.71 1.58 -5.09
CA GLY A 289 1.49 1.08 -5.69
C GLY A 289 1.60 1.02 -7.21
N ASP A 290 0.46 1.12 -7.90
CA ASP A 290 0.44 1.40 -9.33
C ASP A 290 0.45 2.91 -9.59
N THR A 291 1.24 3.33 -10.58
CA THR A 291 1.39 4.74 -10.93
C THR A 291 2.03 4.90 -12.31
N GLY A 292 1.60 5.91 -13.07
CA GLY A 292 2.43 6.57 -14.08
C GLY A 292 3.38 7.58 -13.42
N TYR A 293 4.32 8.15 -14.19
CA TYR A 293 5.23 9.15 -13.64
C TYR A 293 4.54 10.50 -13.35
N CYS A 294 4.86 11.14 -12.22
CA CYS A 294 4.36 12.46 -11.83
C CYS A 294 5.35 13.18 -10.89
N SER A 295 5.16 14.49 -10.65
CA SER A 295 6.06 15.28 -9.79
C SER A 295 6.00 14.92 -8.30
N SER A 296 4.94 14.23 -7.85
CA SER A 296 4.71 14.00 -6.42
C SER A 296 5.77 13.11 -5.77
N PHE A 297 6.55 12.33 -6.53
CA PHE A 297 7.66 11.55 -5.99
C PHE A 297 8.76 12.45 -5.40
N GLN A 298 8.98 13.64 -5.97
CA GLN A 298 9.89 14.66 -5.42
C GLN A 298 9.31 15.34 -4.17
N GLU A 299 7.99 15.41 -4.04
CA GLU A 299 7.33 15.88 -2.82
C GLU A 299 7.46 14.86 -1.69
N ILE A 300 7.27 13.57 -2.00
CA ILE A 300 7.46 12.43 -1.10
C ILE A 300 8.92 12.35 -0.64
N GLY A 301 9.89 12.38 -1.57
CA GLY A 301 11.32 12.35 -1.24
C GLY A 301 11.77 13.53 -0.38
N ARG A 302 11.33 14.77 -0.69
CA ARG A 302 11.65 15.95 0.14
C ARG A 302 11.01 15.91 1.53
N ARG A 303 9.85 15.27 1.70
CA ARG A 303 9.10 15.26 2.97
C ARG A 303 9.45 14.07 3.88
N PHE A 304 9.81 12.93 3.29
CA PHE A 304 9.97 11.65 4.00
C PHE A 304 11.27 10.90 3.71
N GLY A 305 12.06 11.33 2.71
CA GLY A 305 13.33 10.71 2.36
C GLY A 305 14.47 10.97 3.37
N PRO A 306 15.61 10.27 3.20
CA PRO A 306 15.78 9.12 2.31
C PRO A 306 15.03 7.89 2.84
N PHE A 307 14.63 6.98 1.95
CA PHE A 307 14.04 5.69 2.30
C PHE A 307 15.11 4.58 2.23
N ASP A 308 15.04 3.58 3.11
CA ASP A 308 15.98 2.45 3.07
C ASP A 308 15.61 1.45 1.97
N LEU A 309 14.31 1.22 1.76
CA LEU A 309 13.78 0.41 0.66
C LEU A 309 12.56 1.09 0.02
N ALA A 310 12.47 1.02 -1.32
CA ALA A 310 11.24 1.32 -2.06
C ALA A 310 10.81 0.12 -2.94
N ALA A 311 9.53 -0.26 -2.88
CA ALA A 311 8.94 -1.23 -3.79
C ALA A 311 8.21 -0.49 -4.93
N ILE A 312 8.71 -0.63 -6.16
CA ILE A 312 8.33 0.19 -7.32
C ILE A 312 7.95 -0.71 -8.51
N PRO A 313 6.79 -0.47 -9.18
CA PRO A 313 6.38 -1.25 -10.34
C PRO A 313 7.34 -1.05 -11.51
N ILE A 314 7.61 -2.13 -12.25
CA ILE A 314 8.39 -2.07 -13.50
C ILE A 314 7.65 -2.70 -14.70
N GLY A 315 6.41 -3.18 -14.53
CA GLY A 315 5.62 -3.88 -15.55
C GLY A 315 4.27 -3.22 -15.82
N ALA A 316 3.54 -3.76 -16.80
CA ALA A 316 2.26 -3.28 -17.34
C ALA A 316 2.35 -2.02 -18.24
N TYR A 317 3.49 -1.80 -18.90
CA TYR A 317 3.79 -0.52 -19.55
C TYR A 317 3.59 -0.44 -21.07
N LEU A 318 3.35 -1.53 -21.81
CA LEU A 318 3.09 -1.45 -23.27
C LEU A 318 1.63 -1.69 -23.69
N PRO A 319 1.12 -0.89 -24.66
CA PRO A 319 1.81 0.18 -25.39
C PRO A 319 1.85 1.51 -24.59
N ARG A 320 2.97 2.26 -24.66
CA ARG A 320 3.17 3.49 -23.87
C ARG A 320 2.05 4.53 -24.08
N ASP A 321 1.47 4.64 -25.27
CA ASP A 321 0.40 5.64 -25.52
C ASP A 321 -0.95 5.28 -24.86
N VAL A 322 -1.12 4.04 -24.40
CA VAL A 322 -2.20 3.60 -23.50
C VAL A 322 -1.76 3.66 -22.04
N MET A 323 -0.53 3.25 -21.73
CA MET A 323 -0.12 2.96 -20.34
C MET A 323 0.61 4.11 -19.63
N GLN A 324 1.30 5.03 -20.31
CA GLN A 324 2.18 6.05 -19.68
C GLN A 324 1.49 6.94 -18.62
N GLY A 325 0.18 7.16 -18.74
CA GLY A 325 -0.56 7.94 -17.74
C GLY A 325 -0.75 7.20 -16.41
N GLN A 326 -0.68 5.87 -16.41
CA GLN A 326 -1.17 4.98 -15.35
C GLN A 326 -0.15 3.91 -14.88
N HIS A 327 0.83 3.54 -15.71
CA HIS A 327 1.95 2.66 -15.35
C HIS A 327 3.27 3.22 -15.89
N VAL A 328 4.28 3.33 -15.03
CA VAL A 328 5.67 3.61 -15.40
C VAL A 328 6.29 2.45 -16.20
N ASP A 329 7.23 2.77 -17.09
CA ASP A 329 8.20 1.78 -17.59
C ASP A 329 9.48 1.80 -16.73
N PRO A 330 10.43 0.86 -16.90
CA PRO A 330 11.56 0.71 -15.98
C PRO A 330 12.47 1.95 -15.87
N GLU A 331 12.57 2.75 -16.93
CA GLU A 331 13.27 4.03 -16.96
C GLU A 331 12.59 5.08 -16.06
N GLU A 332 11.25 5.19 -16.15
CA GLU A 332 10.46 6.03 -15.24
C GLU A 332 10.49 5.48 -13.80
N ALA A 333 10.53 4.16 -13.60
CA ALA A 333 10.67 3.53 -12.28
C ALA A 333 12.02 3.85 -11.63
N VAL A 334 13.12 3.85 -12.39
CA VAL A 334 14.43 4.33 -11.91
C VAL A 334 14.39 5.82 -11.55
N GLN A 335 13.63 6.63 -12.29
CA GLN A 335 13.42 8.02 -11.89
C GLN A 335 12.63 8.15 -10.59
N ILE A 336 11.62 7.32 -10.33
CA ILE A 336 10.91 7.27 -9.03
C ILE A 336 11.90 6.91 -7.90
N HIS A 337 12.75 5.90 -8.08
CA HIS A 337 13.78 5.50 -7.11
C HIS A 337 14.68 6.69 -6.70
N GLN A 338 15.13 7.48 -7.67
CA GLN A 338 15.92 8.69 -7.41
C GLN A 338 15.10 9.80 -6.74
N ASP A 339 13.88 10.07 -7.23
CA ASP A 339 13.04 11.19 -6.78
C ASP A 339 12.51 11.02 -5.35
N VAL A 340 12.19 9.79 -4.94
CA VAL A 340 11.83 9.49 -3.54
C VAL A 340 13.05 9.37 -2.62
N GLN A 341 14.28 9.42 -3.16
CA GLN A 341 15.54 9.25 -2.43
C GLN A 341 15.65 7.87 -1.75
N ALA A 342 15.35 6.79 -2.48
CA ALA A 342 15.50 5.44 -1.97
C ALA A 342 16.96 4.96 -2.06
N LYS A 343 17.52 4.44 -0.96
CA LYS A 343 18.87 3.82 -0.94
C LYS A 343 18.90 2.54 -1.77
N GLN A 344 17.86 1.72 -1.60
CA GLN A 344 17.64 0.50 -2.38
C GLN A 344 16.17 0.42 -2.85
N SER A 345 15.92 -0.29 -3.95
CA SER A 345 14.57 -0.57 -4.44
C SER A 345 14.37 -2.02 -4.88
N VAL A 346 13.15 -2.52 -4.74
CA VAL A 346 12.73 -3.85 -5.21
C VAL A 346 11.67 -3.73 -6.29
N ALA A 347 11.84 -4.50 -7.37
CA ALA A 347 10.96 -4.47 -8.54
C ALA A 347 9.69 -5.31 -8.34
N ILE A 348 8.51 -4.69 -8.50
CA ILE A 348 7.19 -5.32 -8.37
C ILE A 348 6.35 -5.19 -9.66
N HIS A 349 5.10 -5.66 -9.63
CA HIS A 349 4.09 -5.62 -10.71
C HIS A 349 4.38 -6.49 -11.96
N TRP A 350 5.62 -6.93 -12.16
CA TRP A 350 6.03 -7.75 -13.29
C TRP A 350 5.97 -9.27 -12.99
N GLY A 351 6.34 -10.10 -13.99
CA GLY A 351 6.63 -11.53 -13.82
C GLY A 351 5.49 -12.45 -13.34
N THR A 352 4.25 -11.95 -13.21
CA THR A 352 3.19 -12.65 -12.47
C THR A 352 1.88 -12.76 -13.24
N PHE A 353 1.36 -11.63 -13.72
CA PHE A 353 0.18 -11.56 -14.59
C PHE A 353 0.56 -10.98 -15.96
N ALA A 354 -0.23 -11.31 -16.99
CA ALA A 354 -0.15 -10.68 -18.30
C ALA A 354 -1.27 -9.64 -18.40
N LEU A 355 -0.96 -8.40 -18.00
CA LEU A 355 -1.90 -7.27 -17.98
C LEU A 355 -1.74 -6.36 -19.20
N ALA A 356 -0.52 -6.26 -19.71
CA ALA A 356 -0.10 -5.44 -20.85
C ALA A 356 0.68 -6.27 -21.88
N TYR A 357 1.25 -5.61 -22.90
CA TYR A 357 1.73 -6.27 -24.13
C TYR A 357 3.26 -6.38 -24.27
N GLU A 358 4.05 -5.91 -23.30
CA GLU A 358 5.50 -6.12 -23.23
C GLU A 358 5.86 -7.60 -23.01
N PHE A 359 7.03 -8.02 -23.53
CA PHE A 359 7.52 -9.38 -23.33
C PHE A 359 7.78 -9.65 -21.84
N TYR A 360 7.39 -10.81 -21.33
CA TYR A 360 7.32 -11.04 -19.88
C TYR A 360 8.66 -10.96 -19.12
N MET A 361 9.80 -11.09 -19.82
CA MET A 361 11.16 -10.90 -19.29
C MET A 361 11.84 -9.59 -19.76
N GLU A 362 11.14 -8.71 -20.46
CA GLU A 362 11.62 -7.37 -20.84
C GLU A 362 11.84 -6.43 -19.63
N PRO A 363 10.97 -6.42 -18.58
CA PRO A 363 11.11 -5.48 -17.47
C PRO A 363 12.46 -5.52 -16.73
N PRO A 364 13.02 -6.68 -16.32
CA PRO A 364 14.33 -6.74 -15.65
C PRO A 364 15.51 -6.37 -16.55
N VAL A 365 15.34 -6.51 -17.87
CA VAL A 365 16.37 -6.13 -18.86
C VAL A 365 16.43 -4.61 -18.96
N ARG A 366 15.30 -3.97 -19.26
CA ARG A 366 15.20 -2.50 -19.33
C ARG A 366 15.52 -1.82 -17.99
N LEU A 367 15.13 -2.42 -16.85
CA LEU A 367 15.51 -1.91 -15.52
C LEU A 367 17.02 -1.77 -15.36
N ARG A 368 17.76 -2.85 -15.64
CA ARG A 368 19.23 -2.84 -15.55
C ARG A 368 19.85 -1.86 -16.54
N GLU A 369 19.38 -1.83 -17.78
CA GLU A 369 19.84 -0.88 -18.80
C GLU A 369 19.59 0.58 -18.39
N ALA A 370 18.48 0.87 -17.72
CA ALA A 370 18.16 2.19 -17.16
C ALA A 370 19.08 2.57 -15.99
N MET A 371 19.38 1.62 -15.10
CA MET A 371 20.32 1.82 -14.00
C MET A 371 21.74 2.08 -14.51
N GLU A 372 22.21 1.30 -15.47
CA GLU A 372 23.53 1.46 -16.11
C GLU A 372 23.65 2.84 -16.77
N GLN A 373 22.60 3.30 -17.48
CA GLN A 373 22.53 4.65 -18.07
C GLN A 373 22.54 5.77 -17.02
N LYS A 374 22.02 5.53 -15.81
CA LYS A 374 22.03 6.48 -14.67
C LYS A 374 23.28 6.36 -13.79
N GLY A 375 24.18 5.41 -14.05
CA GLY A 375 25.36 5.15 -13.22
C GLY A 375 25.06 4.51 -11.85
N LEU A 376 23.86 3.95 -11.67
CA LEU A 376 23.44 3.33 -10.41
C LEU A 376 24.09 1.94 -10.24
N LYS A 377 24.37 1.57 -8.99
CA LYS A 377 24.95 0.26 -8.66
C LYS A 377 23.89 -0.85 -8.80
N PRO A 378 24.23 -2.09 -9.21
CA PRO A 378 23.25 -3.17 -9.36
C PRO A 378 22.44 -3.49 -8.09
N GLU A 379 22.97 -3.20 -6.91
CA GLU A 379 22.27 -3.34 -5.64
C GLU A 379 21.26 -2.21 -5.35
N SER A 380 21.33 -1.05 -6.02
CA SER A 380 20.44 0.10 -5.77
C SER A 380 19.00 -0.15 -6.21
N PHE A 381 18.75 -0.99 -7.22
CA PHE A 381 17.40 -1.39 -7.62
C PHE A 381 17.44 -2.82 -8.17
N PHE A 382 16.87 -3.77 -7.44
CA PHE A 382 17.00 -5.21 -7.72
C PHE A 382 15.66 -5.88 -8.01
N THR A 383 15.72 -6.95 -8.80
CA THR A 383 14.65 -7.95 -8.91
C THR A 383 14.83 -9.05 -7.87
N LEU A 384 13.76 -9.75 -7.53
CA LEU A 384 13.76 -11.00 -6.76
C LEU A 384 13.05 -12.09 -7.58
N HIS A 385 13.28 -13.36 -7.23
CA HIS A 385 12.43 -14.47 -7.66
C HIS A 385 11.15 -14.56 -6.80
N HIS A 386 10.11 -15.23 -7.30
CA HIS A 386 8.86 -15.41 -6.55
C HIS A 386 9.09 -16.25 -5.29
N GLY A 387 8.92 -15.63 -4.12
CA GLY A 387 9.17 -16.24 -2.80
C GLY A 387 10.57 -15.99 -2.24
N GLU A 388 11.44 -15.29 -2.98
CA GLU A 388 12.76 -14.90 -2.48
C GLU A 388 12.67 -13.76 -1.48
N SER A 389 13.55 -13.81 -0.49
CA SER A 389 13.65 -12.87 0.62
C SER A 389 15.04 -12.25 0.68
N ARG A 390 15.12 -10.93 0.81
CA ARG A 390 16.37 -10.18 0.96
C ARG A 390 16.37 -9.34 2.23
N LEU A 391 17.40 -9.50 3.05
CA LEU A 391 17.72 -8.58 4.13
C LEU A 391 18.37 -7.32 3.54
N ILE A 392 17.84 -6.15 3.90
CA ILE A 392 18.38 -4.84 3.53
C ILE A 392 19.37 -4.45 4.61
N ALA A 393 20.65 -4.35 4.23
CA ALA A 393 21.71 -3.96 5.15
C ALA A 393 21.74 -2.42 5.28
N SER A 394 21.81 -1.92 6.51
CA SER A 394 22.03 -0.50 6.79
C SER A 394 23.35 -0.03 6.17
N GLN A 395 23.30 0.66 5.03
CA GLN A 395 24.49 1.28 4.44
C GLN A 395 24.81 2.58 5.19
N GLU A 396 25.97 2.60 5.86
CA GLU A 396 26.58 3.83 6.38
C GLU A 396 27.27 4.58 5.22
N GLY A 397 26.50 5.39 4.50
CA GLY A 397 26.96 6.23 3.41
C GLY A 397 25.80 6.88 2.68
N ASP A 398 26.03 8.04 2.08
CA ASP A 398 25.05 8.63 1.17
C ASP A 398 25.09 7.91 -0.18
N VAL A 399 23.95 7.79 -0.84
CA VAL A 399 23.83 7.02 -2.11
C VAL A 399 24.04 7.93 -3.33
N PHE A 400 24.22 9.23 -3.10
CA PHE A 400 24.28 10.29 -4.11
C PHE A 400 25.63 11.05 -4.17
N ASP A 401 26.70 10.50 -3.59
CA ASP A 401 28.10 10.96 -3.73
C ASP A 401 28.76 10.53 -5.06
#